data_AF-A0A2A5NRQ3-F1
#
_entry.id   AF-A0A2A5NRQ3-F1
#
_cell.length_a   1.000
_cell.length_b   1.000
_cell.length_c   1.000
_cell.angle_alpha   90.00
_cell.angle_beta   90.00
_cell.angle_gamma   90.00
#
_symmetry.space_group_name_H-M   'P 1'
#
loop_
_entity.id
_entity.type
_entity.pdbx_description
1 polymer ?
#
loop_
_entity_poly.entity_id
_entity_poly.type
_entity_poly.pdbx_seq_one_letter_code
_entity_poly.pdbx_strand_id
1 'polypeptide(L)'
;MRESTSTVRRACALGTTAALVVLTTGLGIVTATAANADTAPTTTVTDAPTATATPDPTTAPTEPAASDPTSTPSPSATPTGEPTADPSTPAPTSDTTPAPTTTTTTTTLPRATLAAPQAPVVDPSVTITGDAKVGSSLAATWAGFDGDGAFKYVWTDKDTGAVVSKTMYYLVDATEAGKQVVVTVTGDKADGTGQATVESDPSAVITQDPVFVDESGKPMPETTQDEPLYLDTTAGDAFSYTFRAQGSPAPTYKLDWYWSDEADSADSIVASRSQADNTIAVGFQADDAGDESDFTPKDQLPEGITFDPSTGELSGTATLASFYDFAITATSGDVSTTQYVELTVDHAAAIGITAYTLDAKSITADKKRVWLIQPDGSIYTLDVKLDSDGFPSELTLTPSGRPTVAQGGTLVVQGSPVDRFGNDATDFDDDGNPTFTAKVTSDVASDVVKTYSEDGVEVDGVFAVTFPHASTHTLTVSSGALQPVSFAVDVQPTVAPAAVVVTPTATGRQLAYTGTDATGALPWAAGLVLAGVGLIGARAWRRRSAQR
;
A
#
# COMPACT_ATOMS: atom_id res chain seq x y z
N MET A 1 6.40 -23.27 3.61
CA MET A 1 6.77 -22.49 2.41
C MET A 1 5.53 -22.43 1.56
N ARG A 2 4.65 -21.47 1.85
CA ARG A 2 3.61 -21.04 0.93
C ARG A 2 4.30 -19.95 0.12
N GLU A 3 4.74 -20.26 -1.10
CA GLU A 3 5.03 -19.18 -2.04
C GLU A 3 3.71 -18.45 -2.23
N SER A 4 3.72 -17.14 -1.97
CA SER A 4 2.52 -16.33 -1.78
C SER A 4 1.70 -16.34 -3.06
N THR A 5 0.45 -16.79 -2.98
CA THR A 5 -0.55 -16.59 -4.03
C THR A 5 -0.69 -15.11 -4.39
N SER A 6 -0.27 -14.17 -3.52
CA SER A 6 -0.24 -12.73 -3.82
C SER A 6 0.80 -12.36 -4.89
N THR A 7 1.98 -13.00 -4.95
CA THR A 7 3.02 -12.65 -5.93
C THR A 7 2.65 -13.10 -7.35
N VAL A 8 2.06 -14.30 -7.47
CA VAL A 8 1.50 -14.80 -8.74
C VAL A 8 0.31 -13.96 -9.18
N ARG A 9 -0.58 -13.57 -8.24
CA ARG A 9 -1.72 -12.68 -8.53
C ARG A 9 -1.31 -11.25 -8.90
N ARG A 10 -0.27 -10.67 -8.28
CA ARG A 10 0.28 -9.36 -8.68
C ARG A 10 0.83 -9.43 -10.10
N ALA A 11 1.56 -10.49 -10.46
CA ALA A 11 2.05 -10.69 -11.82
C ALA A 11 0.94 -10.93 -12.87
N CYS A 12 -0.10 -11.69 -12.52
CA CYS A 12 -1.25 -11.96 -13.41
C CYS A 12 -2.21 -10.78 -13.54
N ALA A 13 -2.48 -10.03 -12.46
CA ALA A 13 -3.25 -8.79 -12.51
C ALA A 13 -2.55 -7.74 -13.39
N LEU A 14 -1.22 -7.59 -13.25
CA LEU A 14 -0.41 -6.76 -14.14
C LEU A 14 -0.49 -7.22 -15.62
N GLY A 15 -0.58 -8.54 -15.87
CA GLY A 15 -0.78 -9.10 -17.20
C GLY A 15 -2.16 -8.83 -17.82
N THR A 16 -3.19 -8.63 -16.98
CA THR A 16 -4.57 -8.36 -17.44
C THR A 16 -4.76 -6.87 -17.73
N THR A 17 -4.13 -6.00 -16.94
CA THR A 17 -3.96 -4.59 -17.30
C THR A 17 -3.19 -4.47 -18.61
N ALA A 18 -2.18 -5.31 -18.86
CA ALA A 18 -1.51 -5.37 -20.16
C ALA A 18 -2.45 -5.78 -21.30
N ALA A 19 -3.40 -6.70 -21.11
CA ALA A 19 -4.39 -7.06 -22.12
C ALA A 19 -5.42 -5.93 -22.39
N LEU A 20 -5.76 -5.12 -21.39
CA LEU A 20 -6.59 -3.92 -21.55
C LEU A 20 -5.81 -2.76 -22.17
N VAL A 21 -4.50 -2.71 -21.90
CA VAL A 21 -3.51 -1.79 -22.49
C VAL A 21 -3.15 -2.17 -23.92
N VAL A 22 -3.30 -3.44 -24.35
CA VAL A 22 -3.10 -3.87 -25.76
C VAL A 22 -4.10 -3.19 -26.71
N LEU A 23 -5.26 -2.75 -26.25
CA LEU A 23 -6.17 -1.90 -27.05
C LEU A 23 -5.72 -0.42 -27.14
N THR A 24 -4.64 -0.03 -26.46
CA THR A 24 -4.08 1.34 -26.42
C THR A 24 -2.59 1.45 -26.74
N THR A 25 -1.78 0.39 -26.59
CA THR A 25 -0.33 0.41 -26.90
C THR A 25 -0.02 -0.34 -28.18
N GLY A 26 -0.52 0.18 -29.30
CA GLY A 26 0.11 -0.09 -30.59
C GLY A 26 1.26 0.88 -30.83
N LEU A 27 2.46 0.64 -30.26
CA LEU A 27 3.80 1.04 -30.79
C LEU A 27 4.97 0.83 -29.79
N GLY A 28 5.85 -0.14 -30.10
CA GLY A 28 7.30 -0.23 -29.79
C GLY A 28 7.76 -0.13 -28.33
N ILE A 29 8.38 -1.14 -27.72
CA ILE A 29 9.79 -1.53 -27.93
C ILE A 29 9.97 -3.00 -27.52
N VAL A 30 10.68 -3.75 -28.37
CA VAL A 30 11.00 -5.18 -28.21
C VAL A 30 12.27 -5.36 -27.37
N THR A 31 12.21 -6.18 -26.32
CA THR A 31 13.34 -7.05 -25.94
C THR A 31 12.83 -8.44 -25.62
N ALA A 32 13.08 -9.35 -26.56
CA ALA A 32 12.79 -10.77 -26.43
C ALA A 32 13.78 -11.44 -25.46
N THR A 33 13.29 -12.33 -24.60
CA THR A 33 14.05 -13.50 -24.15
C THR A 33 13.08 -14.68 -24.13
N ALA A 34 13.33 -15.62 -25.03
CA ALA A 34 12.58 -16.87 -25.13
C ALA A 34 13.13 -17.89 -24.12
N ALA A 35 12.22 -18.59 -23.44
CA ALA A 35 12.52 -19.87 -22.82
C ALA A 35 11.43 -20.87 -23.24
N ASN A 36 11.83 -21.82 -24.10
CA ASN A 36 11.02 -22.95 -24.53
C ASN A 36 10.84 -23.93 -23.36
N ALA A 37 9.63 -24.43 -23.16
CA ALA A 37 9.39 -25.63 -22.37
C ALA A 37 8.76 -26.72 -23.25
N ASP A 38 9.43 -27.87 -23.21
CA ASP A 38 9.24 -29.06 -24.02
C ASP A 38 7.99 -29.84 -23.58
N THR A 39 7.37 -30.54 -24.53
CA THR A 39 6.08 -31.22 -24.39
C THR A 39 6.26 -32.67 -23.96
N ALA A 40 5.48 -33.17 -22.99
CA ALA A 40 5.06 -34.58 -22.96
C ALA A 40 3.82 -34.80 -22.05
N PRO A 41 2.82 -35.61 -22.47
CA PRO A 41 1.51 -35.71 -21.84
C PRO A 41 1.40 -36.87 -20.85
N THR A 42 0.49 -36.78 -19.86
CA THR A 42 -0.04 -37.97 -19.18
C THR A 42 -1.55 -37.86 -18.99
N THR A 43 -2.22 -38.96 -19.31
CA THR A 43 -3.66 -39.19 -19.40
C THR A 43 -4.34 -39.57 -18.08
N THR A 44 -5.61 -39.14 -17.95
CA THR A 44 -6.75 -39.79 -17.25
C THR A 44 -6.67 -39.89 -15.71
N VAL A 45 -7.72 -39.63 -14.92
CA VAL A 45 -9.03 -40.32 -14.89
C VAL A 45 -10.09 -39.45 -14.20
N THR A 46 -11.29 -39.46 -14.78
CA THR A 46 -12.59 -38.99 -14.29
C THR A 46 -13.05 -39.71 -13.01
N ASP A 47 -13.57 -38.98 -12.03
CA ASP A 47 -14.75 -39.39 -11.26
C ASP A 47 -15.42 -38.17 -10.56
N ALA A 48 -16.74 -38.08 -10.72
CA ALA A 48 -17.63 -37.07 -10.14
C ALA A 48 -18.76 -37.79 -9.35
N PRO A 49 -19.64 -37.09 -8.61
CA PRO A 49 -19.59 -37.04 -7.15
C PRO A 49 -20.80 -37.73 -6.48
N THR A 50 -20.71 -37.98 -5.18
CA THR A 50 -21.84 -38.41 -4.35
C THR A 50 -22.34 -37.26 -3.48
N ALA A 51 -23.60 -36.89 -3.68
CA ALA A 51 -24.35 -35.92 -2.88
C ALA A 51 -24.77 -36.48 -1.52
N THR A 52 -24.87 -35.65 -0.47
CA THR A 52 -25.78 -35.88 0.66
C THR A 52 -26.12 -34.59 1.43
N ALA A 53 -27.43 -34.28 1.41
CA ALA A 53 -28.32 -33.72 2.44
C ALA A 53 -28.04 -32.39 3.19
N THR A 54 -29.03 -31.50 3.03
CA THR A 54 -29.48 -30.41 3.92
C THR A 54 -29.95 -30.93 5.29
N PRO A 55 -29.82 -30.12 6.36
CA PRO A 55 -31.03 -29.64 7.03
C PRO A 55 -30.96 -28.17 7.49
N ASP A 56 -32.12 -27.51 7.49
CA ASP A 56 -32.51 -26.29 8.23
C ASP A 56 -33.72 -26.74 9.13
N PRO A 57 -34.24 -26.04 10.16
CA PRO A 57 -34.07 -24.62 10.52
C PRO A 57 -34.04 -24.25 12.03
N THR A 58 -33.94 -22.93 12.29
CA THR A 58 -34.58 -22.15 13.39
C THR A 58 -33.68 -21.69 14.55
N THR A 59 -33.48 -20.37 14.71
CA THR A 59 -34.04 -19.51 15.79
C THR A 59 -33.27 -18.18 15.94
N ALA A 60 -34.00 -17.05 15.93
CA ALA A 60 -33.61 -15.78 16.55
C ALA A 60 -33.96 -15.82 18.05
N PRO A 61 -33.30 -15.02 18.93
CA PRO A 61 -33.92 -13.75 19.34
C PRO A 61 -32.99 -12.61 19.85
N THR A 62 -33.46 -11.37 19.62
CA THR A 62 -33.61 -10.23 20.57
C THR A 62 -32.40 -9.43 21.14
N GLU A 63 -32.48 -8.12 20.88
CA GLU A 63 -31.79 -6.94 21.44
C GLU A 63 -32.11 -6.69 22.95
N PRO A 64 -31.27 -5.93 23.69
CA PRO A 64 -31.80 -4.67 24.24
C PRO A 64 -30.80 -3.49 24.37
N ALA A 65 -31.28 -2.31 23.96
CA ALA A 65 -31.17 -0.94 24.51
C ALA A 65 -30.10 -0.54 25.60
N ALA A 66 -29.36 0.51 25.24
CA ALA A 66 -29.06 1.80 25.92
C ALA A 66 -28.84 1.90 27.45
N SER A 67 -27.76 2.60 27.85
CA SER A 67 -27.76 3.71 28.84
C SER A 67 -26.42 4.46 28.89
N ASP A 68 -26.50 5.78 28.83
CA ASP A 68 -25.51 6.81 29.22
C ASP A 68 -25.58 7.03 30.75
N PRO A 69 -24.53 7.51 31.46
CA PRO A 69 -24.50 8.96 31.75
C PRO A 69 -23.12 9.62 32.00
N THR A 70 -23.12 10.93 31.72
CA THR A 70 -22.29 12.06 32.21
C THR A 70 -21.86 12.06 33.69
N SER A 71 -20.67 12.60 34.02
CA SER A 71 -20.49 13.83 34.85
C SER A 71 -19.01 14.20 35.19
N THR A 72 -18.72 15.51 35.17
CA THR A 72 -17.52 16.28 35.58
C THR A 72 -17.35 16.32 37.12
N PRO A 73 -16.17 16.70 37.68
CA PRO A 73 -15.98 18.12 38.07
C PRO A 73 -14.53 18.68 37.96
N SER A 74 -14.45 20.02 37.90
CA SER A 74 -13.28 20.91 38.17
C SER A 74 -13.45 21.52 39.59
N PRO A 75 -12.40 22.00 40.32
CA PRO A 75 -11.89 23.39 40.21
C PRO A 75 -10.35 23.56 40.46
N SER A 76 -9.65 24.47 39.77
CA SER A 76 -9.23 25.86 40.14
C SER A 76 -8.10 26.04 41.19
N ALA A 77 -6.99 26.69 40.78
CA ALA A 77 -6.46 27.98 41.29
C ALA A 77 -4.90 28.09 41.39
N THR A 78 -4.38 29.20 40.84
CA THR A 78 -3.01 29.79 40.88
C THR A 78 -2.71 30.46 42.25
N PRO A 79 -1.44 30.78 42.65
CA PRO A 79 -0.70 32.02 42.25
C PRO A 79 0.85 31.81 42.06
N THR A 80 1.53 32.41 41.07
CA THR A 80 2.25 33.72 41.01
C THR A 80 3.47 33.90 41.94
N GLY A 81 4.65 34.20 41.34
CA GLY A 81 5.76 34.91 41.99
C GLY A 81 7.15 34.78 41.33
N GLU A 82 7.51 35.72 40.45
CA GLU A 82 8.89 36.10 40.02
C GLU A 82 9.66 36.79 41.19
N PRO A 83 11.00 37.04 41.18
CA PRO A 83 11.72 37.81 40.14
C PRO A 83 13.19 37.40 39.78
N THR A 84 13.51 37.64 38.50
CA THR A 84 14.70 38.34 37.92
C THR A 84 16.08 38.37 38.64
N ALA A 85 17.16 37.96 37.95
CA ALA A 85 18.29 38.83 37.50
C ALA A 85 19.55 38.04 37.03
N ASP A 86 19.93 38.26 35.77
CA ASP A 86 21.28 38.13 35.17
C ASP A 86 22.14 39.38 35.59
N PRO A 87 23.47 39.57 35.31
CA PRO A 87 24.38 38.81 34.42
C PRO A 87 25.88 38.71 34.87
N SER A 88 26.69 38.03 34.02
CA SER A 88 28.09 38.37 33.60
C SER A 88 29.26 37.44 34.02
N THR A 89 29.80 36.76 33.00
CA THR A 89 31.17 36.22 32.74
C THR A 89 32.27 37.30 32.99
N PRO A 90 33.53 37.02 33.43
CA PRO A 90 34.53 36.23 32.68
C PRO A 90 35.65 35.47 33.43
N ALA A 91 36.36 34.63 32.67
CA ALA A 91 37.66 34.01 32.99
C ALA A 91 38.79 35.06 33.21
N PRO A 92 39.97 34.72 33.78
CA PRO A 92 41.07 34.21 32.92
C PRO A 92 42.20 33.37 33.60
N THR A 93 42.94 32.67 32.72
CA THR A 93 44.40 32.39 32.61
C THR A 93 45.33 32.06 33.80
N SER A 94 46.15 31.05 33.49
CA SER A 94 47.39 30.56 34.10
C SER A 94 48.47 31.62 34.36
N ASP A 95 49.28 31.41 35.41
CA ASP A 95 50.65 31.90 35.46
C ASP A 95 51.57 30.99 36.29
N THR A 96 52.84 30.96 35.91
CA THR A 96 53.90 30.02 36.35
C THR A 96 54.99 30.79 37.13
N THR A 97 55.95 30.09 37.76
CA THR A 97 57.34 30.55 38.15
C THR A 97 57.55 30.74 39.70
N PRO A 98 58.75 30.54 40.30
CA PRO A 98 58.99 29.42 41.22
C PRO A 98 59.54 29.85 42.61
N ALA A 99 59.90 28.84 43.40
CA ALA A 99 60.33 28.85 44.81
C ALA A 99 61.47 29.81 45.22
N PRO A 100 61.50 30.21 46.51
CA PRO A 100 62.72 30.58 47.21
C PRO A 100 63.16 29.52 48.24
N THR A 101 64.47 29.39 48.36
CA THR A 101 65.24 28.55 49.28
C THR A 101 65.18 29.09 50.71
N THR A 102 64.96 28.23 51.71
CA THR A 102 65.14 28.57 53.13
C THR A 102 66.01 27.54 53.86
N THR A 103 67.14 28.03 54.37
CA THR A 103 68.00 27.39 55.38
C THR A 103 67.26 27.34 56.72
N THR A 104 67.28 26.20 57.42
CA THR A 104 66.67 26.08 58.76
C THR A 104 67.70 25.58 59.77
N THR A 105 67.92 26.38 60.80
CA THR A 105 68.72 26.09 61.98
C THR A 105 67.96 25.15 62.92
N THR A 106 68.68 24.20 63.51
CA THR A 106 68.21 23.15 64.40
C THR A 106 67.72 23.70 65.74
N THR A 107 66.50 23.36 66.17
CA THR A 107 66.08 23.43 67.58
C THR A 107 65.20 22.22 67.89
N THR A 108 65.65 21.43 68.85
CA THR A 108 65.05 20.17 69.30
C THR A 108 63.89 20.41 70.27
N LEU A 109 62.73 19.85 69.96
CA LEU A 109 61.56 19.66 70.85
C LEU A 109 61.07 18.20 70.73
N PRO A 110 60.42 17.65 71.78
CA PRO A 110 60.40 16.22 72.06
C PRO A 110 59.55 15.43 71.05
N ARG A 111 59.96 14.18 70.83
CA ARG A 111 59.30 13.19 69.99
C ARG A 111 57.87 12.92 70.49
N ALA A 112 56.91 13.68 69.98
CA ALA A 112 55.57 13.16 69.79
C ALA A 112 55.64 12.13 68.67
N THR A 113 55.23 10.89 68.96
CA THR A 113 54.99 9.89 67.93
C THR A 113 53.86 10.41 67.05
N LEU A 114 54.19 11.07 65.93
CA LEU A 114 53.24 11.28 64.86
C LEU A 114 52.87 9.89 64.35
N ALA A 115 51.64 9.46 64.62
CA ALA A 115 51.02 8.40 63.85
C ALA A 115 51.19 8.78 62.38
N ALA A 116 51.62 7.82 61.55
CA ALA A 116 51.66 8.01 60.10
C ALA A 116 50.28 8.53 59.65
N PRO A 117 50.19 9.46 58.68
CA PRO A 117 48.91 9.85 58.13
C PRO A 117 48.23 8.58 57.62
N GLN A 118 47.23 8.09 58.34
CA GLN A 118 46.36 7.05 57.82
C GLN A 118 45.72 7.65 56.57
N ALA A 119 45.82 6.92 55.45
CA ALA A 119 45.06 7.27 54.26
C ALA A 119 43.60 7.48 54.68
N PRO A 120 42.91 8.50 54.17
CA PRO A 120 41.51 8.73 54.53
C PRO A 120 40.73 7.44 54.27
N VAL A 121 40.13 6.90 55.34
CA VAL A 121 39.26 5.73 55.24
C VAL A 121 38.02 6.19 54.46
N VAL A 122 37.85 5.64 53.25
CA VAL A 122 36.68 5.91 52.43
C VAL A 122 35.58 4.98 52.92
N ASP A 123 34.44 5.55 53.33
CA ASP A 123 33.28 4.75 53.73
C ASP A 123 32.80 3.88 52.56
N PRO A 124 32.35 2.65 52.81
CA PRO A 124 31.90 1.76 51.74
C PRO A 124 30.71 2.34 50.95
N SER A 125 30.81 2.37 49.64
CA SER A 125 29.76 2.86 48.73
C SER A 125 29.62 1.96 47.50
N VAL A 126 28.42 1.88 46.94
CA VAL A 126 28.13 1.08 45.73
C VAL A 126 27.36 1.93 44.72
N THR A 127 27.75 1.85 43.46
CA THR A 127 27.11 2.53 42.33
C THR A 127 26.87 1.53 41.20
N ILE A 128 25.80 1.75 40.45
CA ILE A 128 25.49 0.99 39.24
C ILE A 128 26.07 1.75 38.04
N THR A 129 26.76 1.03 37.16
CA THR A 129 27.29 1.55 35.88
C THR A 129 26.82 0.68 34.72
N GLY A 130 26.83 1.23 33.51
CA GLY A 130 26.32 0.58 32.29
C GLY A 130 24.98 1.15 31.84
N ASP A 131 24.56 0.74 30.64
CA ASP A 131 23.31 1.20 30.04
C ASP A 131 22.13 0.41 30.61
N ALA A 132 21.17 1.09 31.24
CA ALA A 132 19.92 0.50 31.69
C ALA A 132 19.01 0.23 30.50
N LYS A 133 19.35 -0.81 29.73
CA LYS A 133 18.65 -1.22 28.51
C LYS A 133 18.62 -2.73 28.41
N VAL A 134 17.51 -3.30 27.95
CA VAL A 134 17.37 -4.75 27.74
C VAL A 134 18.50 -5.27 26.84
N GLY A 135 19.13 -6.38 27.25
CA GLY A 135 20.27 -6.97 26.56
C GLY A 135 21.63 -6.33 26.87
N SER A 136 21.67 -5.18 27.55
CA SER A 136 22.91 -4.57 28.05
C SER A 136 23.30 -5.17 29.41
N SER A 137 24.57 -4.97 29.79
CA SER A 137 25.10 -5.43 31.09
C SER A 137 25.27 -4.26 32.03
N LEU A 138 24.66 -4.34 33.21
CA LEU A 138 24.90 -3.45 34.35
C LEU A 138 26.00 -4.01 35.23
N ALA A 139 26.85 -3.14 35.78
CA ALA A 139 27.95 -3.50 36.66
C ALA A 139 27.83 -2.79 38.01
N ALA A 140 28.05 -3.54 39.08
CA ALA A 140 28.19 -2.98 40.43
C ALA A 140 29.64 -2.52 40.64
N THR A 141 29.84 -1.21 40.71
CA THR A 141 31.12 -0.61 41.09
C THR A 141 31.08 -0.16 42.55
N TRP A 142 32.18 -0.28 43.25
CA TRP A 142 32.22 0.00 44.69
C TRP A 142 33.53 0.66 45.10
N ALA A 143 33.49 1.35 46.23
CA ALA A 143 34.64 1.96 46.90
C ALA A 143 34.59 1.67 48.40
N GLY A 144 35.71 1.78 49.11
CA GLY A 144 35.80 1.57 50.57
C GLY A 144 35.81 0.10 51.04
N PHE A 145 35.74 -0.86 50.12
CA PHE A 145 35.91 -2.29 50.40
C PHE A 145 37.33 -2.79 50.08
N ASP A 146 37.71 -3.92 50.67
CA ASP A 146 38.95 -4.63 50.35
C ASP A 146 38.83 -5.30 48.98
N GLY A 147 39.64 -4.86 48.00
CA GLY A 147 39.54 -5.31 46.63
C GLY A 147 40.05 -6.73 46.37
N ASP A 148 40.82 -7.30 47.29
CA ASP A 148 41.21 -8.72 47.26
C ASP A 148 40.20 -9.61 48.03
N GLY A 149 39.19 -8.99 48.64
CA GLY A 149 38.18 -9.64 49.46
C GLY A 149 37.11 -10.42 48.66
N ALA A 150 36.37 -11.28 49.36
CA ALA A 150 35.25 -12.00 48.78
C ALA A 150 33.99 -11.13 48.79
N PHE A 151 33.34 -11.00 47.62
CA PHE A 151 32.13 -10.20 47.46
C PHE A 151 30.90 -11.07 47.22
N LYS A 152 29.76 -10.63 47.77
CA LYS A 152 28.43 -11.14 47.43
C LYS A 152 27.62 -10.02 46.80
N TYR A 153 27.03 -10.29 45.65
CA TYR A 153 26.16 -9.38 44.91
C TYR A 153 24.73 -9.91 44.94
N VAL A 154 23.76 -9.03 45.14
CA VAL A 154 22.33 -9.34 45.00
C VAL A 154 21.67 -8.17 44.27
N TRP A 155 21.26 -8.40 43.03
CA TRP A 155 20.44 -7.47 42.26
C TRP A 155 18.97 -7.76 42.53
N THR A 156 18.20 -6.72 42.82
CA THR A 156 16.75 -6.81 43.03
C THR A 156 16.00 -5.78 42.21
N ASP A 157 14.81 -6.17 41.76
CA ASP A 157 13.78 -5.24 41.32
C ASP A 157 13.47 -4.26 42.47
N LYS A 158 13.54 -2.96 42.19
CA LYS A 158 13.39 -1.91 43.20
C LYS A 158 12.01 -1.92 43.87
N ASP A 159 10.96 -2.21 43.12
CA ASP A 159 9.59 -2.06 43.59
C ASP A 159 9.09 -3.34 44.26
N THR A 160 9.48 -4.50 43.74
CA THR A 160 9.03 -5.81 44.26
C THR A 160 10.02 -6.47 45.22
N GLY A 161 11.29 -6.07 45.18
CA GLY A 161 12.38 -6.73 45.93
C GLY A 161 12.76 -8.12 45.39
N ALA A 162 12.22 -8.54 44.24
CA ALA A 162 12.51 -9.83 43.65
C ALA A 162 13.98 -9.90 43.19
N VAL A 163 14.67 -11.00 43.50
CA VAL A 163 16.08 -11.17 43.12
C VAL A 163 16.18 -11.53 41.64
N VAL A 164 16.83 -10.68 40.86
CA VAL A 164 17.02 -10.85 39.40
C VAL A 164 18.40 -11.39 39.05
N SER A 165 19.42 -11.16 39.89
CA SER A 165 20.78 -11.70 39.69
C SER A 165 21.59 -11.73 40.99
N LYS A 166 22.67 -12.52 41.00
CA LYS A 166 23.63 -12.63 42.12
C LYS A 166 25.09 -12.48 41.68
N THR A 167 25.33 -12.02 40.47
CA THR A 167 26.67 -11.82 39.89
C THR A 167 27.08 -10.35 39.94
N MET A 168 28.38 -10.08 39.83
CA MET A 168 28.90 -8.70 39.77
C MET A 168 28.33 -7.91 38.58
N TYR A 169 28.15 -8.60 37.46
CA TYR A 169 27.50 -8.10 36.25
C TYR A 169 26.08 -8.65 36.15
N TYR A 170 25.13 -7.84 35.74
CA TYR A 170 23.77 -8.23 35.48
C TYR A 170 23.40 -7.96 34.02
N LEU A 171 23.20 -9.02 33.23
CA LEU A 171 22.62 -8.92 31.89
C LEU A 171 21.12 -8.65 32.04
N VAL A 172 20.68 -7.48 31.58
CA VAL A 172 19.30 -7.02 31.74
C VAL A 172 18.36 -7.87 30.89
N ASP A 173 17.40 -8.49 31.54
CA ASP A 173 16.39 -9.33 30.90
C ASP A 173 15.22 -8.50 30.36
N ALA A 174 14.56 -8.97 29.30
CA ALA A 174 13.41 -8.29 28.71
C ALA A 174 12.24 -8.11 29.70
N THR A 175 12.10 -8.99 30.69
CA THR A 175 11.09 -8.89 31.74
C THR A 175 11.31 -7.73 32.71
N GLU A 176 12.50 -7.11 32.69
CA GLU A 176 12.83 -5.93 33.51
C GLU A 176 12.63 -4.60 32.77
N ALA A 177 12.16 -4.63 31.51
CA ALA A 177 11.82 -3.43 30.77
C ALA A 177 10.81 -2.55 31.53
N GLY A 178 11.12 -1.26 31.64
CA GLY A 178 10.31 -0.26 32.34
C GLY A 178 10.53 -0.21 33.85
N LYS A 179 11.37 -1.08 34.40
CA LYS A 179 11.66 -1.14 35.83
C LYS A 179 12.98 -0.47 36.19
N GLN A 180 13.25 -0.37 37.49
CA GLN A 180 14.57 -0.01 38.03
C GLN A 180 15.10 -1.16 38.88
N VAL A 181 16.41 -1.34 38.90
CA VAL A 181 17.07 -2.32 39.76
C VAL A 181 17.99 -1.63 40.75
N VAL A 182 18.18 -2.28 41.90
CA VAL A 182 19.19 -1.91 42.91
C VAL A 182 20.14 -3.09 43.10
N VAL A 183 21.38 -2.82 43.52
CA VAL A 183 22.33 -3.88 43.87
C VAL A 183 22.81 -3.71 45.30
N THR A 184 22.71 -4.79 46.07
CA THR A 184 23.33 -4.90 47.40
C THR A 184 24.65 -5.65 47.28
N VAL A 185 25.73 -5.04 47.78
CA VAL A 185 27.06 -5.64 47.84
C VAL A 185 27.47 -5.84 49.29
N THR A 186 27.88 -7.07 49.62
CA THR A 186 28.49 -7.42 50.90
C THR A 186 29.95 -7.79 50.68
N GLY A 187 30.86 -7.21 51.47
CA GLY A 187 32.29 -7.48 51.41
C GLY A 187 33.02 -6.97 52.66
N ASP A 188 34.31 -7.32 52.79
CA ASP A 188 35.17 -6.82 53.86
C ASP A 188 35.56 -5.36 53.63
N LYS A 189 35.60 -4.56 54.70
CA LYS A 189 35.99 -3.14 54.63
C LYS A 189 37.51 -3.01 54.49
N ALA A 190 37.95 -2.03 53.71
CA ALA A 190 39.37 -1.78 53.47
C ALA A 190 40.16 -1.39 54.75
N ASP A 191 39.48 -0.88 55.77
CA ASP A 191 40.08 -0.50 57.06
C ASP A 191 40.25 -1.68 58.05
N GLY A 192 39.84 -2.89 57.65
CA GLY A 192 39.92 -4.10 58.46
C GLY A 192 38.91 -4.14 59.61
N THR A 193 37.91 -3.25 59.65
CA THR A 193 36.90 -3.19 60.72
C THR A 193 35.75 -4.21 60.56
N GLY A 194 35.92 -5.21 59.70
CA GLY A 194 34.96 -6.29 59.44
C GLY A 194 34.18 -6.11 58.13
N GLN A 195 33.03 -6.77 58.01
CA GLN A 195 32.19 -6.70 56.80
C GLN A 195 31.26 -5.49 56.81
N ALA A 196 30.98 -4.99 55.60
CA ALA A 196 29.90 -4.05 55.30
C ALA A 196 28.92 -4.66 54.30
N THR A 197 27.67 -4.21 54.35
CA THR A 197 26.66 -4.45 53.32
C THR A 197 26.08 -3.10 52.93
N VAL A 198 26.16 -2.78 51.65
CA VAL A 198 25.74 -1.48 51.10
C VAL A 198 24.85 -1.72 49.90
N GLU A 199 23.74 -1.01 49.85
CA GLU A 199 22.82 -0.96 48.72
C GLU A 199 23.11 0.28 47.88
N SER A 200 23.03 0.15 46.56
CA SER A 200 23.19 1.25 45.62
C SER A 200 21.95 2.14 45.58
N ASP A 201 22.09 3.36 45.05
CA ASP A 201 20.95 4.05 44.47
C ASP A 201 20.33 3.24 43.31
N PRO A 202 19.04 3.41 42.99
CA PRO A 202 18.41 2.74 41.86
C PRO A 202 19.06 3.08 40.51
N SER A 203 19.06 2.12 39.59
CA SER A 203 19.43 2.35 38.20
C SER A 203 18.51 3.37 37.53
N ALA A 204 18.91 3.89 36.36
CA ALA A 204 17.94 4.49 35.45
C ALA A 204 16.82 3.48 35.10
N VAL A 205 15.67 3.98 34.64
CA VAL A 205 14.59 3.12 34.16
C VAL A 205 15.10 2.32 32.95
N ILE A 206 14.90 1.01 32.98
CA ILE A 206 15.36 0.10 31.95
C ILE A 206 14.54 0.34 30.68
N THR A 207 15.22 0.72 29.60
CA THR A 207 14.61 0.92 28.28
C THR A 207 14.64 -0.35 27.43
N GLN A 208 13.73 -0.42 26.47
CA GLN A 208 13.68 -1.47 25.46
C GLN A 208 13.31 -0.83 24.12
N ASP A 209 14.11 -1.10 23.10
CA ASP A 209 13.83 -0.66 21.74
C ASP A 209 12.52 -1.28 21.25
N PRO A 210 11.75 -0.57 20.41
CA PRO A 210 10.49 -1.08 19.94
C PRO A 210 10.73 -2.27 18.99
N VAL A 211 9.94 -3.33 19.14
CA VAL A 211 9.94 -4.49 18.24
C VAL A 211 8.52 -4.94 17.97
N PHE A 212 8.16 -5.13 16.70
CA PHE A 212 6.87 -5.71 16.33
C PHE A 212 6.80 -7.18 16.74
N VAL A 213 5.65 -7.61 17.25
CA VAL A 213 5.43 -8.96 17.77
C VAL A 213 4.13 -9.55 17.23
N ASP A 214 4.07 -10.87 17.16
CA ASP A 214 2.84 -11.59 16.84
C ASP A 214 1.85 -11.59 18.04
N GLU A 215 0.70 -12.23 17.87
CA GLU A 215 -0.32 -12.35 18.91
C GLU A 215 0.19 -13.04 20.20
N SER A 216 1.24 -13.86 20.10
CA SER A 216 1.86 -14.53 21.24
C SER A 216 2.91 -13.68 21.94
N GLY A 217 3.21 -12.49 21.40
CA GLY A 217 4.26 -11.61 21.91
C GLY A 217 5.66 -11.99 21.45
N LYS A 218 5.79 -12.86 20.43
CA LYS A 218 7.08 -13.23 19.85
C LYS A 218 7.49 -12.20 18.79
N PRO A 219 8.76 -11.76 18.74
CA PRO A 219 9.25 -10.88 17.69
C PRO A 219 8.93 -11.38 16.29
N MET A 220 8.36 -10.50 15.48
CA MET A 220 8.17 -10.70 14.04
C MET A 220 9.47 -10.41 13.29
N PRO A 221 9.67 -11.01 12.11
CA PRO A 221 10.77 -10.61 11.24
C PRO A 221 10.62 -9.13 10.87
N GLU A 222 11.75 -8.46 10.71
CA GLU A 222 11.78 -7.13 10.09
C GLU A 222 11.30 -7.26 8.65
N THR A 223 10.45 -6.32 8.23
CA THR A 223 9.95 -6.23 6.86
C THR A 223 10.73 -5.17 6.09
N THR A 224 10.80 -5.33 4.78
CA THR A 224 11.29 -4.29 3.86
C THR A 224 10.22 -4.01 2.81
N GLN A 225 10.44 -3.03 1.94
CA GLN A 225 9.54 -2.78 0.80
C GLN A 225 9.54 -3.96 -0.20
N ASP A 226 10.62 -4.76 -0.25
CA ASP A 226 10.72 -5.94 -1.11
C ASP A 226 10.10 -7.20 -0.45
N GLU A 227 10.07 -7.21 0.89
CA GLU A 227 9.50 -8.29 1.70
C GLU A 227 8.57 -7.68 2.77
N PRO A 228 7.40 -7.14 2.36
CA PRO A 228 6.44 -6.56 3.28
C PRO A 228 5.69 -7.65 4.07
N LEU A 229 4.99 -7.22 5.11
CA LEU A 229 3.93 -8.03 5.71
C LEU A 229 2.76 -8.11 4.74
N TYR A 230 2.48 -9.32 4.25
CA TYR A 230 1.32 -9.56 3.41
C TYR A 230 0.07 -9.80 4.25
N LEU A 231 -0.97 -9.02 3.98
CA LEU A 231 -2.32 -9.18 4.53
C LEU A 231 -3.31 -9.36 3.38
N ASP A 232 -4.37 -10.13 3.63
CA ASP A 232 -5.43 -10.37 2.65
C ASP A 232 -6.82 -10.20 3.27
N THR A 233 -7.75 -9.76 2.44
CA THR A 233 -9.19 -9.73 2.74
C THR A 233 -9.97 -9.83 1.43
N THR A 234 -11.27 -10.12 1.51
CA THR A 234 -12.16 -10.10 0.34
C THR A 234 -13.03 -8.84 0.36
N ALA A 235 -13.34 -8.30 -0.81
CA ALA A 235 -14.21 -7.14 -0.97
C ALA A 235 -15.58 -7.38 -0.29
N GLY A 236 -15.95 -6.43 0.56
CA GLY A 236 -17.18 -6.44 1.35
C GLY A 236 -17.14 -7.28 2.62
N ASP A 237 -16.03 -7.96 2.93
CA ASP A 237 -15.85 -8.65 4.20
C ASP A 237 -15.33 -7.68 5.28
N ALA A 238 -15.71 -7.94 6.53
CA ALA A 238 -15.19 -7.19 7.66
C ALA A 238 -13.74 -7.62 7.93
N PHE A 239 -12.85 -6.64 8.00
CA PHE A 239 -11.42 -6.82 8.21
C PHE A 239 -10.98 -6.18 9.53
N SER A 240 -10.10 -6.85 10.28
CA SER A 240 -9.38 -6.29 11.43
C SER A 240 -8.02 -6.96 11.57
N TYR A 241 -6.98 -6.15 11.77
CA TYR A 241 -5.63 -6.58 12.08
C TYR A 241 -5.01 -5.62 13.10
N THR A 242 -4.40 -6.12 14.17
CA THR A 242 -3.76 -5.28 15.19
C THR A 242 -2.25 -5.42 15.13
N PHE A 243 -1.57 -4.32 14.81
CA PHE A 243 -0.13 -4.20 14.94
C PHE A 243 0.25 -4.15 16.43
N ARG A 244 1.15 -5.02 16.85
CA ARG A 244 1.60 -5.12 18.25
C ARG A 244 3.10 -4.88 18.32
N ALA A 245 3.53 -4.05 19.26
CA ALA A 245 4.92 -3.74 19.48
C ALA A 245 5.23 -3.78 20.97
N GLN A 246 6.35 -4.37 21.32
CA GLN A 246 6.93 -4.30 22.66
C GLN A 246 7.99 -3.21 22.70
N GLY A 247 8.15 -2.56 23.84
CA GLY A 247 9.16 -1.51 24.05
C GLY A 247 8.97 -0.86 25.42
N SER A 248 10.02 -0.19 25.88
CA SER A 248 9.99 0.61 27.09
C SER A 248 10.72 1.93 26.84
N PRO A 249 10.03 3.08 26.89
CA PRO A 249 8.60 3.28 27.22
C PRO A 249 7.62 2.55 26.29
N ALA A 250 6.35 2.42 26.71
CA ALA A 250 5.33 1.74 25.90
C ALA A 250 5.26 2.36 24.48
N PRO A 251 5.31 1.55 23.40
CA PRO A 251 5.34 2.09 22.05
C PRO A 251 4.06 2.85 21.66
N THR A 252 4.21 3.90 20.85
CA THR A 252 3.10 4.58 20.15
C THR A 252 3.15 4.27 18.67
N TYR A 253 1.99 4.23 18.00
CA TYR A 253 1.92 3.94 16.57
C TYR A 253 1.61 5.16 15.72
N LYS A 254 2.03 5.10 14.45
CA LYS A 254 1.68 6.04 13.40
C LYS A 254 1.58 5.30 12.06
N LEU A 255 0.59 5.67 11.25
CA LEU A 255 0.53 5.30 9.84
C LEU A 255 1.53 6.16 9.05
N ASP A 256 2.36 5.51 8.25
CA ASP A 256 3.44 6.14 7.48
C ASP A 256 3.39 5.77 6.00
N TRP A 257 4.20 6.50 5.23
CA TRP A 257 4.40 6.25 3.81
C TRP A 257 5.09 4.92 3.56
N TYR A 258 4.63 4.17 2.55
CA TYR A 258 5.30 2.95 2.12
C TYR A 258 6.66 3.26 1.49
N TRP A 259 6.71 4.29 0.65
CA TRP A 259 7.96 4.79 0.08
C TRP A 259 8.47 5.96 0.93
N SER A 260 9.79 6.13 0.99
CA SER A 260 10.39 7.17 1.84
C SER A 260 10.09 8.60 1.37
N ASP A 261 9.56 8.75 0.15
CA ASP A 261 9.07 10.01 -0.37
C ASP A 261 7.56 9.97 -0.66
N GLU A 262 6.96 11.15 -0.56
CA GLU A 262 5.54 11.36 -0.83
C GLU A 262 5.21 11.16 -2.31
N ALA A 263 6.16 11.46 -3.20
CA ALA A 263 5.98 11.39 -4.65
C ALA A 263 5.83 9.94 -5.15
N ASP A 264 6.71 9.03 -4.73
CA ASP A 264 6.62 7.62 -5.11
C ASP A 264 5.43 6.95 -4.42
N SER A 265 5.08 7.40 -3.20
CA SER A 265 3.86 6.97 -2.52
C SER A 265 2.59 7.45 -3.22
N ALA A 266 2.58 8.66 -3.76
CA ALA A 266 1.48 9.16 -4.57
C ALA A 266 1.32 8.33 -5.86
N ASP A 267 2.41 7.95 -6.52
CA ASP A 267 2.36 7.08 -7.69
C ASP A 267 1.76 5.69 -7.35
N SER A 268 2.12 5.12 -6.20
CA SER A 268 1.50 3.87 -5.70
C SER A 268 0.00 4.03 -5.37
N ILE A 269 -0.40 5.15 -4.76
CA ILE A 269 -1.83 5.45 -4.52
C ILE A 269 -2.58 5.56 -5.85
N VAL A 270 -1.98 6.22 -6.84
CA VAL A 270 -2.58 6.36 -8.17
C VAL A 270 -2.67 5.01 -8.86
N ALA A 271 -1.62 4.19 -8.81
CA ALA A 271 -1.59 2.86 -9.40
C ALA A 271 -2.60 1.89 -8.76
N SER A 272 -2.70 1.87 -7.42
CA SER A 272 -3.67 1.04 -6.69
C SER A 272 -5.11 1.43 -7.03
N ARG A 273 -5.43 2.74 -7.07
CA ARG A 273 -6.76 3.23 -7.47
C ARG A 273 -7.06 2.95 -8.94
N SER A 274 -6.07 3.13 -9.82
CA SER A 274 -6.23 2.88 -11.26
C SER A 274 -6.47 1.40 -11.58
N GLN A 275 -5.86 0.47 -10.83
CA GLN A 275 -6.10 -0.96 -11.03
C GLN A 275 -7.48 -1.38 -10.54
N ALA A 276 -7.97 -0.74 -9.49
CA ALA A 276 -9.19 -1.16 -8.83
C ALA A 276 -10.48 -0.78 -9.58
N ASP A 277 -10.45 0.35 -10.29
CA ASP A 277 -11.63 0.84 -11.00
C ASP A 277 -11.91 0.07 -12.30
N ASN A 278 -10.97 -0.75 -12.80
CA ASN A 278 -11.03 -1.56 -14.03
C ASN A 278 -11.56 -0.81 -15.29
N THR A 279 -11.71 0.50 -15.19
CA THR A 279 -11.89 1.44 -16.27
C THR A 279 -10.55 1.55 -16.96
N ILE A 280 -10.58 1.53 -18.30
CA ILE A 280 -9.48 1.94 -19.16
C ILE A 280 -8.69 3.03 -18.40
N ALA A 281 -7.39 2.80 -18.15
CA ALA A 281 -6.49 3.69 -17.43
C ALA A 281 -6.21 4.95 -18.28
N VAL A 282 -7.28 5.65 -18.65
CA VAL A 282 -7.29 6.82 -19.52
C VAL A 282 -7.70 8.01 -18.66
N GLY A 283 -6.90 8.38 -17.66
CA GLY A 283 -7.14 9.65 -16.97
C GLY A 283 -6.37 9.89 -15.67
N PHE A 284 -5.74 8.87 -15.11
CA PHE A 284 -4.77 9.09 -14.03
C PHE A 284 -3.39 9.34 -14.65
N GLN A 285 -3.22 10.47 -15.31
CA GLN A 285 -1.87 11.02 -15.42
C GLN A 285 -1.53 11.66 -14.07
N ALA A 286 -0.33 11.39 -13.56
CA ALA A 286 0.24 12.10 -12.43
C ALA A 286 0.32 13.63 -12.64
N ASP A 287 0.01 14.17 -13.82
CA ASP A 287 0.04 15.61 -14.11
C ASP A 287 -1.28 16.36 -13.86
N ASP A 288 -2.43 15.67 -13.67
CA ASP A 288 -3.63 16.27 -13.06
C ASP A 288 -3.54 16.30 -11.52
N ALA A 289 -2.37 15.91 -10.99
CA ALA A 289 -1.80 16.53 -9.79
C ALA A 289 -1.41 18.01 -10.04
N GLY A 290 -2.28 18.76 -10.73
CA GLY A 290 -2.31 20.22 -10.74
C GLY A 290 -2.59 20.84 -9.34
N ASP A 291 -2.50 20.01 -8.30
CA ASP A 291 -2.28 20.32 -6.90
C ASP A 291 -1.50 19.15 -6.24
N GLU A 292 -0.28 18.84 -6.71
CA GLU A 292 0.73 18.04 -5.98
C GLU A 292 0.94 18.68 -4.59
N SER A 293 0.16 18.34 -3.55
CA SER A 293 0.48 18.72 -2.15
C SER A 293 -0.43 18.17 -1.01
N ASP A 294 -1.43 17.32 -1.24
CA ASP A 294 -2.40 16.97 -0.18
C ASP A 294 -2.56 15.45 0.09
N PHE A 295 -1.78 14.56 -0.52
CA PHE A 295 -1.84 13.15 -0.16
C PHE A 295 -1.29 12.96 1.27
N THR A 296 -1.94 12.09 2.03
CA THR A 296 -1.49 11.71 3.37
C THR A 296 -1.27 10.21 3.42
N PRO A 297 -0.53 9.68 4.42
CA PRO A 297 -0.37 8.24 4.59
C PRO A 297 -1.69 7.46 4.63
N LYS A 298 -2.79 8.11 5.04
CA LYS A 298 -4.15 7.52 5.05
C LYS A 298 -4.67 7.21 3.65
N ASP A 299 -4.25 7.94 2.63
CA ASP A 299 -4.72 7.77 1.25
C ASP A 299 -4.20 6.49 0.59
N GLN A 300 -3.19 5.85 1.19
CA GLN A 300 -2.68 4.52 0.83
C GLN A 300 -3.56 3.38 1.32
N LEU A 301 -4.46 3.62 2.28
CA LEU A 301 -5.36 2.58 2.77
C LEU A 301 -6.52 2.37 1.79
N PRO A 302 -7.06 1.14 1.71
CA PRO A 302 -8.32 0.91 1.00
C PRO A 302 -9.42 1.82 1.54
N GLU A 303 -10.28 2.33 0.65
CA GLU A 303 -11.47 3.06 1.08
C GLU A 303 -12.33 2.16 1.98
N GLY A 304 -12.75 2.70 3.13
CA GLY A 304 -13.51 1.94 4.13
C GLY A 304 -12.65 1.23 5.18
N ILE A 305 -11.32 1.25 5.06
CA ILE A 305 -10.38 0.79 6.09
C ILE A 305 -9.78 1.99 6.84
N THR A 306 -9.64 1.87 8.16
CA THR A 306 -9.08 2.92 9.03
C THR A 306 -8.05 2.36 9.98
N PHE A 307 -7.05 3.18 10.33
CA PHE A 307 -6.03 2.86 11.32
C PHE A 307 -6.24 3.68 12.60
N ASP A 308 -6.33 3.01 13.74
CA ASP A 308 -6.33 3.61 15.07
C ASP A 308 -4.90 3.59 15.66
N PRO A 309 -4.21 4.73 15.72
CA PRO A 309 -2.83 4.79 16.24
C PRO A 309 -2.73 4.58 17.75
N SER A 310 -3.84 4.64 18.49
CA SER A 310 -3.86 4.41 19.95
C SER A 310 -3.84 2.92 20.30
N THR A 311 -4.34 2.07 19.40
CA THR A 311 -4.43 0.61 19.58
C THR A 311 -3.57 -0.17 18.60
N GLY A 312 -3.11 0.47 17.52
CA GLY A 312 -2.47 -0.19 16.39
C GLY A 312 -3.44 -0.99 15.54
N GLU A 313 -4.75 -0.78 15.66
CA GLU A 313 -5.76 -1.54 14.92
C GLU A 313 -6.03 -0.94 13.53
N LEU A 314 -5.91 -1.78 12.51
CA LEU A 314 -6.39 -1.53 11.16
C LEU A 314 -7.71 -2.29 10.96
N SER A 315 -8.82 -1.59 10.77
CA SER A 315 -10.14 -2.25 10.64
C SER A 315 -11.12 -1.51 9.75
N GLY A 316 -12.13 -2.24 9.26
CA GLY A 316 -13.22 -1.71 8.44
C GLY A 316 -13.72 -2.70 7.39
N THR A 317 -14.21 -2.17 6.27
CA THR A 317 -14.69 -2.97 5.13
C THR A 317 -14.33 -2.26 3.83
N ALA A 318 -13.41 -2.87 3.06
CA ALA A 318 -13.07 -2.42 1.72
C ALA A 318 -14.02 -3.05 0.69
N THR A 319 -14.47 -2.30 -0.30
CA THR A 319 -15.32 -2.83 -1.40
C THR A 319 -14.60 -2.90 -2.74
N LEU A 320 -13.42 -2.29 -2.82
CA LEU A 320 -12.68 -2.08 -4.04
C LEU A 320 -11.50 -3.05 -4.07
N ALA A 321 -11.47 -3.96 -5.05
CA ALA A 321 -10.46 -5.00 -5.14
C ALA A 321 -9.16 -4.44 -5.73
N SER A 322 -8.06 -4.50 -4.97
CA SER A 322 -6.75 -3.98 -5.39
C SER A 322 -5.66 -4.38 -4.39
N PHE A 323 -4.45 -3.89 -4.62
CA PHE A 323 -3.31 -3.99 -3.72
C PHE A 323 -3.02 -2.60 -3.13
N TYR A 324 -2.73 -2.57 -1.84
CA TYR A 324 -2.51 -1.33 -1.09
C TYR A 324 -1.24 -1.43 -0.26
N ASP A 325 -0.28 -0.57 -0.58
CA ASP A 325 1.04 -0.54 0.05
C ASP A 325 1.09 0.62 1.08
N PHE A 326 1.38 0.32 2.35
CA PHE A 326 1.54 1.33 3.42
C PHE A 326 2.52 0.86 4.51
N ALA A 327 2.92 1.77 5.41
CA ALA A 327 3.81 1.42 6.52
C ALA A 327 3.22 1.78 7.88
N ILE A 328 3.60 1.03 8.92
CA ILE A 328 3.28 1.33 10.32
C ILE A 328 4.57 1.51 11.10
N THR A 329 4.73 2.68 11.72
CA THR A 329 5.88 2.99 12.56
C THR A 329 5.49 2.90 14.03
N ALA A 330 6.26 2.13 14.81
CA ALA A 330 6.16 2.06 16.26
C ALA A 330 7.36 2.77 16.90
N THR A 331 7.10 3.69 17.83
CA THR A 331 8.13 4.50 18.50
C THR A 331 8.10 4.27 20.00
N SER A 332 9.25 3.93 20.59
CA SER A 332 9.49 3.80 22.03
C SER A 332 10.61 4.76 22.43
N GLY A 333 10.27 5.83 23.14
CA GLY A 333 11.20 6.92 23.43
C GLY A 333 11.67 7.60 22.14
N ASP A 334 12.98 7.65 21.92
CA ASP A 334 13.60 8.24 20.73
C ASP A 334 13.92 7.21 19.63
N VAL A 335 13.55 5.94 19.84
CA VAL A 335 13.82 4.84 18.90
C VAL A 335 12.53 4.44 18.20
N SER A 336 12.60 4.22 16.88
CA SER A 336 11.47 3.78 16.07
C SER A 336 11.83 2.53 15.26
N THR A 337 10.82 1.72 14.99
CA THR A 337 10.87 0.59 14.04
C THR A 337 9.66 0.67 13.11
N THR A 338 9.80 0.19 11.88
CA THR A 338 8.78 0.32 10.84
C THR A 338 8.47 -1.04 10.24
N GLN A 339 7.18 -1.31 10.04
CA GLN A 339 6.68 -2.46 9.32
C GLN A 339 6.05 -1.99 8.00
N TYR A 340 6.54 -2.51 6.87
CA TYR A 340 5.98 -2.29 5.54
C TYR A 340 4.91 -3.37 5.30
N VAL A 341 3.81 -2.98 4.68
CA VAL A 341 2.60 -3.81 4.57
C VAL A 341 2.05 -3.71 3.15
N GLU A 342 1.74 -4.86 2.56
CA GLU A 342 0.91 -4.98 1.35
C GLU A 342 -0.41 -5.62 1.78
N LEU A 343 -1.51 -4.87 1.67
CA LEU A 343 -2.87 -5.38 1.86
C LEU A 343 -3.49 -5.67 0.50
N THR A 344 -3.80 -6.94 0.25
CA THR A 344 -4.57 -7.37 -0.91
C THR A 344 -6.05 -7.42 -0.56
N VAL A 345 -6.88 -6.67 -1.28
CA VAL A 345 -8.34 -6.83 -1.28
C VAL A 345 -8.70 -7.65 -2.51
N ASP A 346 -8.98 -8.93 -2.32
CA ASP A 346 -9.48 -9.81 -3.38
C ASP A 346 -10.91 -9.41 -3.79
N HIS A 347 -11.29 -9.65 -5.04
CA HIS A 347 -12.68 -9.47 -5.49
C HIS A 347 -13.64 -10.41 -4.76
N ALA A 348 -14.90 -10.00 -4.62
CA ALA A 348 -15.94 -10.89 -4.13
C ALA A 348 -16.34 -11.91 -5.22
N ALA A 349 -17.24 -12.82 -4.87
CA ALA A 349 -17.78 -13.78 -5.84
C ALA A 349 -18.48 -13.05 -7.01
N ALA A 350 -18.18 -13.48 -8.24
CA ALA A 350 -18.80 -12.96 -9.45
C ALA A 350 -20.33 -13.14 -9.43
N ILE A 351 -21.07 -12.08 -9.79
CA ILE A 351 -22.54 -12.09 -9.84
C ILE A 351 -23.09 -11.94 -11.26
N GLY A 352 -22.26 -11.53 -12.21
CA GLY A 352 -22.69 -11.27 -13.59
C GLY A 352 -21.52 -10.94 -14.51
N ILE A 353 -21.87 -10.42 -15.69
CA ILE A 353 -20.91 -10.07 -16.73
C ILE A 353 -21.10 -8.59 -17.09
N THR A 354 -20.01 -7.84 -17.10
CA THR A 354 -19.94 -6.53 -17.75
C THR A 354 -19.42 -6.74 -19.16
N ALA A 355 -20.07 -6.13 -20.16
CA ALA A 355 -19.60 -6.15 -21.54
C ALA A 355 -19.03 -4.78 -21.96
N TYR A 356 -17.95 -4.82 -22.73
CA TYR A 356 -17.31 -3.65 -23.32
C TYR A 356 -17.44 -3.75 -24.83
N THR A 357 -17.82 -2.65 -25.48
CA THR A 357 -17.86 -2.64 -26.94
C THR A 357 -17.51 -1.29 -27.55
N LEU A 358 -16.91 -1.31 -28.73
CA LEU A 358 -16.58 -0.14 -29.54
C LEU A 358 -16.66 -0.48 -31.02
N ASP A 359 -16.78 0.53 -31.88
CA ASP A 359 -16.60 0.34 -33.33
C ASP A 359 -15.13 -0.04 -33.60
N ALA A 360 -14.90 -1.10 -34.37
CA ALA A 360 -13.56 -1.55 -34.74
C ALA A 360 -12.75 -0.43 -35.41
N LYS A 361 -13.41 0.50 -36.12
CA LYS A 361 -12.75 1.67 -36.72
C LYS A 361 -12.23 2.67 -35.69
N SER A 362 -12.75 2.67 -34.47
CA SER A 362 -12.32 3.56 -33.40
C SER A 362 -11.04 3.07 -32.71
N ILE A 363 -10.62 1.82 -32.91
CA ILE A 363 -9.40 1.27 -32.29
C ILE A 363 -8.17 2.10 -32.64
N THR A 364 -8.03 2.50 -33.90
CA THR A 364 -6.89 3.30 -34.37
C THR A 364 -7.17 4.80 -34.41
N ALA A 365 -8.35 5.24 -33.98
CA ALA A 365 -8.73 6.65 -34.00
C ALA A 365 -8.28 7.38 -32.71
N ASP A 366 -7.91 8.66 -32.86
CA ASP A 366 -7.63 9.56 -31.72
C ASP A 366 -8.87 9.78 -30.84
N LYS A 367 -10.07 9.62 -31.41
CA LYS A 367 -11.34 9.69 -30.67
C LYS A 367 -11.98 8.31 -30.63
N LYS A 368 -12.15 7.79 -29.42
CA LYS A 368 -12.76 6.50 -29.17
C LYS A 368 -14.08 6.69 -28.44
N ARG A 369 -15.07 5.90 -28.83
CA ARG A 369 -16.31 5.75 -28.10
C ARG A 369 -16.43 4.29 -27.69
N VAL A 370 -16.47 4.06 -26.39
CA VAL A 370 -16.65 2.75 -25.77
C VAL A 370 -17.99 2.75 -25.05
N TRP A 371 -18.70 1.64 -25.13
CA TRP A 371 -19.90 1.39 -24.34
C TRP A 371 -19.59 0.33 -23.30
N LEU A 372 -19.89 0.66 -22.04
CA LEU A 372 -19.80 -0.25 -20.90
C LEU A 372 -21.22 -0.67 -20.55
N ILE A 373 -21.51 -1.96 -20.68
CA ILE A 373 -22.81 -2.56 -20.39
C ILE A 373 -22.69 -3.34 -19.09
N GLN A 374 -23.34 -2.86 -18.04
CA GLN A 374 -23.30 -3.46 -16.72
C GLN A 374 -24.22 -4.70 -16.63
N PRO A 375 -24.07 -5.56 -15.62
CA PRO A 375 -24.91 -6.76 -15.46
C PRO A 375 -26.40 -6.48 -15.32
N ASP A 376 -26.77 -5.29 -14.82
CA ASP A 376 -28.15 -4.83 -14.70
C ASP A 376 -28.74 -4.30 -16.03
N GLY A 377 -27.93 -4.28 -17.09
CA GLY A 377 -28.28 -3.77 -18.42
C GLY A 377 -28.14 -2.26 -18.57
N SER A 378 -27.69 -1.53 -17.55
CA SER A 378 -27.35 -0.11 -17.68
C SER A 378 -26.15 0.06 -18.62
N ILE A 379 -26.18 1.13 -19.43
CA ILE A 379 -25.15 1.40 -20.43
C ILE A 379 -24.54 2.77 -20.15
N TYR A 380 -23.22 2.78 -20.02
CA TYR A 380 -22.42 3.99 -19.96
C TYR A 380 -21.70 4.18 -21.29
N THR A 381 -21.71 5.40 -21.83
CA THR A 381 -20.88 5.78 -22.97
C THR A 381 -19.65 6.50 -22.45
N LEU A 382 -18.48 5.94 -22.75
CA LEU A 382 -17.19 6.49 -22.48
C LEU A 382 -16.61 7.06 -23.79
N ASP A 383 -16.54 8.38 -23.86
CA ASP A 383 -15.84 9.09 -24.93
C ASP A 383 -14.42 9.42 -24.47
N VAL A 384 -13.42 8.93 -25.21
CA VAL A 384 -12.00 9.14 -24.94
C VAL A 384 -11.37 9.86 -26.12
N LYS A 385 -10.61 10.91 -25.85
CA LYS A 385 -9.73 11.54 -26.83
C LYS A 385 -8.29 11.28 -26.43
N LEU A 386 -7.50 10.74 -27.34
CA LEU A 386 -6.08 10.57 -27.16
C LEU A 386 -5.30 11.80 -27.65
N ASP A 387 -4.17 12.07 -27.03
CA ASP A 387 -3.16 13.00 -27.50
C ASP A 387 -2.20 12.35 -28.52
N SER A 388 -1.16 13.08 -28.92
CA SER A 388 -0.16 12.60 -29.90
C SER A 388 0.68 11.43 -29.40
N ASP A 389 0.75 11.23 -28.09
CA ASP A 389 1.55 10.19 -27.45
C ASP A 389 0.68 8.96 -27.12
N GLY A 390 -0.60 8.99 -27.49
CA GLY A 390 -1.56 7.90 -27.27
C GLY A 390 -2.19 7.89 -25.88
N PHE A 391 -1.94 8.93 -25.08
CA PHE A 391 -2.50 9.08 -23.75
C PHE A 391 -3.85 9.81 -23.79
N PRO A 392 -4.75 9.55 -22.84
CA PRO A 392 -5.98 10.33 -22.70
C PRO A 392 -5.74 11.82 -22.50
N SER A 393 -6.29 12.66 -23.38
CA SER A 393 -6.38 14.11 -23.16
C SER A 393 -7.77 14.58 -22.73
N GLU A 394 -8.81 13.78 -22.99
CA GLU A 394 -10.18 14.09 -22.59
C GLU A 394 -10.94 12.79 -22.35
N LEU A 395 -11.66 12.71 -21.23
CA LEU A 395 -12.52 11.59 -20.89
C LEU A 395 -13.89 12.10 -20.47
N THR A 396 -14.94 11.57 -21.09
CA THR A 396 -16.33 11.85 -20.71
C THR A 396 -17.10 10.57 -20.52
N LEU A 397 -17.57 10.31 -19.29
CA LEU A 397 -18.47 9.22 -18.98
C LEU A 397 -19.91 9.73 -18.93
N THR A 398 -20.77 9.20 -19.80
CA THR A 398 -22.19 9.51 -19.85
C THR A 398 -22.99 8.30 -19.37
N PRO A 399 -23.87 8.40 -18.35
CA PRO A 399 -24.64 7.27 -17.79
C PRO A 399 -25.83 6.85 -18.66
N SER A 400 -25.67 6.98 -19.97
CA SER A 400 -26.64 6.56 -20.98
C SER A 400 -25.88 6.31 -22.27
N GLY A 401 -26.35 5.35 -23.05
CA GLY A 401 -25.77 5.08 -24.34
C GLY A 401 -26.55 4.01 -25.08
N ARG A 402 -26.27 3.91 -26.37
CA ARG A 402 -26.61 2.73 -27.15
C ARG A 402 -25.44 2.42 -28.09
N PRO A 403 -24.88 1.21 -28.04
CA PRO A 403 -23.93 0.73 -29.04
C PRO A 403 -24.48 0.98 -30.45
N THR A 404 -23.67 1.64 -31.29
CA THR A 404 -24.11 2.09 -32.61
C THR A 404 -23.01 1.82 -33.62
N VAL A 405 -23.38 1.35 -34.81
CA VAL A 405 -22.43 1.07 -35.89
C VAL A 405 -23.10 1.27 -37.25
N ALA A 406 -22.35 1.64 -38.29
CA ALA A 406 -22.89 1.70 -39.65
C ALA A 406 -23.16 0.28 -40.20
N GLN A 407 -24.12 0.16 -41.11
CA GLN A 407 -24.39 -1.08 -41.83
C GLN A 407 -23.14 -1.57 -42.57
N GLY A 408 -22.81 -2.84 -42.38
CA GLY A 408 -21.58 -3.47 -42.85
C GLY A 408 -20.37 -3.21 -41.94
N GLY A 409 -20.54 -2.46 -40.86
CA GLY A 409 -19.51 -2.21 -39.85
C GLY A 409 -19.41 -3.34 -38.83
N THR A 410 -18.38 -3.23 -38.00
CA THR A 410 -17.99 -4.26 -37.03
C THR A 410 -17.83 -3.63 -35.65
N LEU A 411 -18.48 -4.19 -34.65
CA LEU A 411 -18.18 -3.90 -33.25
C LEU A 411 -17.18 -4.91 -32.72
N VAL A 412 -16.23 -4.45 -31.91
CA VAL A 412 -15.43 -5.31 -31.05
C VAL A 412 -16.13 -5.42 -29.70
N VAL A 413 -16.24 -6.63 -29.17
CA VAL A 413 -17.00 -6.96 -27.96
C VAL A 413 -16.16 -7.84 -27.06
N GLN A 414 -16.07 -7.47 -25.79
CA GLN A 414 -15.44 -8.26 -24.73
C GLN A 414 -16.43 -8.38 -23.57
N GLY A 415 -16.35 -9.48 -22.81
CA GLY A 415 -17.02 -9.61 -21.51
C GLY A 415 -15.99 -9.85 -20.42
N SER A 416 -16.28 -9.38 -19.21
CA SER A 416 -15.54 -9.71 -17.99
C SER A 416 -16.53 -10.08 -16.87
N PRO A 417 -16.20 -11.06 -16.01
CA PRO A 417 -16.98 -11.34 -14.82
C PRO A 417 -16.84 -10.17 -13.85
N VAL A 418 -17.92 -9.82 -13.17
CA VAL A 418 -17.90 -8.78 -12.14
C VAL A 418 -18.58 -9.21 -10.86
N ASP A 419 -18.04 -8.74 -9.74
CA ASP A 419 -18.63 -8.97 -8.43
C ASP A 419 -19.75 -7.97 -8.09
N ARG A 420 -20.30 -8.06 -6.88
CA ARG A 420 -21.41 -7.20 -6.42
C ARG A 420 -21.03 -5.71 -6.25
N PHE A 421 -19.74 -5.38 -6.26
CA PHE A 421 -19.23 -4.02 -6.15
C PHE A 421 -18.75 -3.47 -7.50
N GLY A 422 -18.77 -4.29 -8.55
CA GLY A 422 -18.31 -3.92 -9.89
C GLY A 422 -16.82 -4.19 -10.12
N ASN A 423 -16.13 -4.86 -9.18
CA ASN A 423 -14.75 -5.27 -9.38
C ASN A 423 -14.69 -6.37 -10.45
N ASP A 424 -13.59 -6.42 -11.20
CA ASP A 424 -13.29 -7.57 -12.04
C ASP A 424 -13.12 -8.81 -11.16
N ALA A 425 -13.90 -9.85 -11.47
CA ALA A 425 -13.90 -11.11 -10.73
C ALA A 425 -13.26 -12.24 -11.55
N THR A 426 -12.26 -11.90 -12.37
CA THR A 426 -11.52 -12.86 -13.17
C THR A 426 -10.56 -13.64 -12.28
N ASP A 427 -10.88 -14.91 -12.05
CA ASP A 427 -9.97 -15.87 -11.45
C ASP A 427 -8.98 -16.43 -12.49
N PHE A 428 -7.77 -16.74 -12.03
CA PHE A 428 -6.71 -17.35 -12.85
C PHE A 428 -6.40 -18.76 -12.36
N ASP A 429 -6.04 -19.66 -13.28
CA ASP A 429 -5.53 -20.98 -12.94
C ASP A 429 -4.06 -20.92 -12.48
N ASP A 430 -3.51 -22.07 -12.08
CA ASP A 430 -2.12 -22.19 -11.60
C ASP A 430 -1.08 -21.80 -12.67
N ASP A 431 -1.46 -21.81 -13.95
CA ASP A 431 -0.64 -21.40 -15.09
C ASP A 431 -0.79 -19.90 -15.41
N GLY A 432 -1.66 -19.19 -14.67
CA GLY A 432 -1.94 -17.77 -14.84
C GLY A 432 -2.91 -17.45 -15.99
N ASN A 433 -3.63 -18.44 -16.51
CA ASN A 433 -4.65 -18.21 -17.54
C ASN A 433 -5.99 -17.84 -16.91
N PRO A 434 -6.78 -16.93 -17.51
CA PRO A 434 -8.11 -16.61 -17.01
C PRO A 434 -9.02 -17.83 -17.10
N THR A 435 -9.68 -18.17 -15.99
CA THR A 435 -10.67 -19.24 -15.92
C THR A 435 -12.00 -18.86 -16.57
N PHE A 436 -12.24 -17.55 -16.74
CA PHE A 436 -13.40 -17.00 -17.42
C PHE A 436 -13.24 -17.09 -18.94
N THR A 437 -14.24 -17.64 -19.63
CA THR A 437 -14.29 -17.67 -21.10
C THR A 437 -15.61 -17.10 -21.59
N ALA A 438 -15.59 -15.90 -22.18
CA ALA A 438 -16.77 -15.27 -22.75
C ALA A 438 -17.23 -15.96 -24.05
N LYS A 439 -18.54 -15.86 -24.31
CA LYS A 439 -19.16 -16.20 -25.59
C LYS A 439 -20.13 -15.10 -26.00
N VAL A 440 -19.98 -14.61 -27.22
CA VAL A 440 -20.85 -13.60 -27.83
C VAL A 440 -21.79 -14.23 -28.86
N THR A 441 -23.06 -13.84 -28.85
CA THR A 441 -24.08 -14.25 -29.83
C THR A 441 -24.91 -13.05 -30.28
N SER A 442 -25.49 -13.14 -31.48
CA SER A 442 -26.46 -12.18 -32.00
C SER A 442 -27.82 -12.86 -32.20
N ASP A 443 -28.91 -12.12 -32.01
CA ASP A 443 -30.27 -12.54 -32.35
C ASP A 443 -30.52 -12.59 -33.87
N VAL A 444 -29.71 -11.91 -34.67
CA VAL A 444 -29.79 -11.90 -36.13
C VAL A 444 -28.79 -12.88 -36.73
N ALA A 445 -29.29 -13.95 -37.35
CA ALA A 445 -28.47 -15.05 -37.89
C ALA A 445 -27.53 -14.65 -39.05
N SER A 446 -27.77 -13.52 -39.72
CA SER A 446 -26.86 -13.01 -40.75
C SER A 446 -25.62 -12.32 -40.18
N ASP A 447 -25.63 -11.95 -38.90
CA ASP A 447 -24.48 -11.33 -38.27
C ASP A 447 -23.34 -12.32 -38.15
N VAL A 448 -22.13 -11.82 -38.35
CA VAL A 448 -20.93 -12.65 -38.32
C VAL A 448 -20.17 -12.36 -37.04
N VAL A 449 -20.18 -13.32 -36.11
CA VAL A 449 -19.39 -13.30 -34.88
C VAL A 449 -18.14 -14.14 -35.07
N LYS A 450 -16.96 -13.55 -34.83
CA LYS A 450 -15.65 -14.22 -34.87
C LYS A 450 -14.80 -13.78 -33.69
N THR A 451 -13.77 -14.55 -33.35
CA THR A 451 -12.68 -14.04 -32.50
C THR A 451 -12.08 -12.81 -33.16
N TYR A 452 -11.85 -11.76 -32.38
CA TYR A 452 -11.17 -10.57 -32.86
C TYR A 452 -9.71 -10.91 -33.15
N SER A 453 -9.18 -10.34 -34.23
CA SER A 453 -7.77 -10.52 -34.59
C SER A 453 -7.14 -9.17 -34.89
N GLU A 454 -5.99 -8.91 -34.29
CA GLU A 454 -5.18 -7.73 -34.54
C GLU A 454 -3.87 -8.16 -35.22
N ASP A 455 -3.56 -7.57 -36.37
CA ASP A 455 -2.40 -7.94 -37.20
C ASP A 455 -2.26 -9.45 -37.49
N GLY A 456 -3.41 -10.16 -37.54
CA GLY A 456 -3.47 -11.59 -37.81
C GLY A 456 -3.27 -12.50 -36.60
N VAL A 457 -3.17 -11.92 -35.39
CA VAL A 457 -3.13 -12.65 -34.12
C VAL A 457 -4.52 -12.59 -33.48
N GLU A 458 -5.10 -13.74 -33.18
CA GLU A 458 -6.38 -13.81 -32.47
C GLU A 458 -6.20 -13.39 -31.00
N VAL A 459 -7.13 -12.58 -30.50
CA VAL A 459 -7.16 -12.12 -29.11
C VAL A 459 -8.24 -12.92 -28.38
N ASP A 460 -7.80 -13.80 -27.49
CA ASP A 460 -8.71 -14.67 -26.73
C ASP A 460 -9.70 -13.86 -25.89
N GLY A 461 -10.96 -14.29 -25.86
CA GLY A 461 -12.03 -13.64 -25.11
C GLY A 461 -12.59 -12.35 -25.74
N VAL A 462 -12.04 -11.91 -26.88
CA VAL A 462 -12.51 -10.71 -27.60
C VAL A 462 -13.13 -11.12 -28.94
N PHE A 463 -14.26 -10.52 -29.29
CA PHE A 463 -15.07 -10.92 -30.45
C PHE A 463 -15.32 -9.74 -31.40
N ALA A 464 -15.16 -9.98 -32.70
CA ALA A 464 -15.59 -9.09 -33.77
C ALA A 464 -17.00 -9.51 -34.25
N VAL A 465 -17.96 -8.59 -34.15
CA VAL A 465 -19.34 -8.79 -34.63
C VAL A 465 -19.63 -7.87 -35.80
N THR A 466 -19.84 -8.42 -36.98
CA THR A 466 -20.13 -7.65 -38.22
C THR A 466 -21.61 -7.71 -38.55
N PHE A 467 -22.20 -6.56 -38.90
CA PHE A 467 -23.65 -6.38 -39.08
C PHE A 467 -24.03 -6.09 -40.53
N PRO A 468 -24.48 -7.07 -41.33
CA PRO A 468 -24.78 -6.85 -42.76
C PRO A 468 -26.02 -5.99 -43.03
N HIS A 469 -26.94 -5.90 -42.07
CA HIS A 469 -28.25 -5.29 -42.25
C HIS A 469 -28.49 -4.16 -41.26
N ALA A 470 -29.08 -3.06 -41.72
CA ALA A 470 -29.48 -1.97 -40.86
C ALA A 470 -30.77 -2.32 -40.12
N SER A 471 -30.68 -2.52 -38.81
CA SER A 471 -31.81 -2.67 -37.90
C SER A 471 -31.32 -2.54 -36.45
N THR A 472 -32.20 -2.75 -35.47
CA THR A 472 -31.73 -2.98 -34.09
C THR A 472 -31.45 -4.46 -33.91
N HIS A 473 -30.22 -4.78 -33.49
CA HIS A 473 -29.76 -6.15 -33.21
C HIS A 473 -29.56 -6.28 -31.70
N THR A 474 -29.65 -7.48 -31.17
CA THR A 474 -29.39 -7.78 -29.75
C THR A 474 -28.19 -8.70 -29.65
N LEU A 475 -27.11 -8.20 -29.04
CA LEU A 475 -25.99 -9.04 -28.68
C LEU A 475 -26.18 -9.59 -27.28
N THR A 476 -25.71 -10.82 -27.05
CA THR A 476 -25.68 -11.45 -25.73
C THR A 476 -24.28 -11.98 -25.45
N VAL A 477 -23.70 -11.56 -24.33
CA VAL A 477 -22.44 -12.06 -23.78
C VAL A 477 -22.76 -13.01 -22.62
N SER A 478 -22.16 -14.20 -22.65
CA SER A 478 -22.43 -15.27 -21.69
C SER A 478 -21.15 -16.01 -21.32
N SER A 479 -21.10 -16.59 -20.12
CA SER A 479 -20.02 -17.48 -19.70
C SER A 479 -20.50 -18.41 -18.60
N GLY A 480 -20.34 -19.73 -18.80
CA GLY A 480 -20.65 -20.74 -17.80
C GLY A 480 -22.02 -20.58 -17.13
N ALA A 481 -22.00 -20.41 -15.80
CA ALA A 481 -23.18 -20.25 -14.96
C ALA A 481 -23.49 -18.79 -14.58
N LEU A 482 -22.69 -17.82 -15.02
CA LEU A 482 -22.92 -16.41 -14.73
C LEU A 482 -24.15 -15.89 -15.49
N GLN A 483 -24.83 -14.90 -14.91
CA GLN A 483 -25.94 -14.24 -15.59
C GLN A 483 -25.43 -13.59 -16.88
N PRO A 484 -26.00 -13.93 -18.06
CA PRO A 484 -25.61 -13.31 -19.31
C PRO A 484 -26.09 -11.86 -19.36
N VAL A 485 -25.36 -11.04 -20.10
CA VAL A 485 -25.74 -9.64 -20.37
C VAL A 485 -26.13 -9.49 -21.84
N SER A 486 -27.32 -8.90 -22.08
CA SER A 486 -27.83 -8.64 -23.43
C SER A 486 -28.05 -7.15 -23.64
N PHE A 487 -27.68 -6.64 -24.81
CA PHE A 487 -27.83 -5.22 -25.15
C PHE A 487 -28.16 -5.00 -26.62
N ALA A 488 -28.89 -3.92 -26.87
CA ALA A 488 -29.29 -3.52 -28.21
C ALA A 488 -28.19 -2.72 -28.92
N VAL A 489 -27.93 -3.06 -30.18
CA VAL A 489 -27.05 -2.34 -31.12
C VAL A 489 -27.90 -1.66 -32.18
N ASP A 490 -27.73 -0.35 -32.36
CA ASP A 490 -28.32 0.41 -33.46
C ASP A 490 -27.43 0.32 -34.71
N VAL A 491 -27.85 -0.46 -35.70
CA VAL A 491 -27.13 -0.59 -36.97
C VAL A 491 -27.72 0.39 -37.99
N GLN A 492 -26.99 1.47 -38.25
CA GLN A 492 -27.46 2.60 -39.06
C GLN A 492 -27.30 2.33 -40.55
N PRO A 493 -28.30 2.65 -41.39
CA PRO A 493 -28.21 2.44 -42.83
C PRO A 493 -27.07 3.26 -43.46
N THR A 494 -26.25 2.61 -44.28
CA THR A 494 -25.22 3.30 -45.07
C THR A 494 -25.90 3.99 -46.24
N VAL A 495 -26.03 5.33 -46.17
CA VAL A 495 -26.66 6.12 -47.23
C VAL A 495 -25.76 6.10 -48.47
N ALA A 496 -26.19 5.43 -49.54
CA ALA A 496 -25.56 5.57 -50.85
C ALA A 496 -25.71 7.03 -51.32
N PRO A 497 -24.67 7.67 -51.88
CA PRO A 497 -24.81 9.02 -52.43
C PRO A 497 -25.91 9.00 -53.50
N ALA A 498 -26.85 9.94 -53.41
CA ALA A 498 -27.95 10.06 -54.36
C ALA A 498 -27.35 10.11 -55.78
N ALA A 499 -27.72 9.13 -56.62
CA ALA A 499 -27.33 9.15 -58.02
C ALA A 499 -27.83 10.45 -58.64
N VAL A 500 -26.91 11.30 -59.11
CA VAL A 500 -27.26 12.49 -59.89
C VAL A 500 -27.97 12.00 -61.14
N VAL A 501 -29.28 12.24 -61.22
CA VAL A 501 -30.05 12.00 -62.44
C VAL A 501 -29.58 13.01 -63.48
N VAL A 502 -28.58 12.64 -64.27
CA VAL A 502 -28.22 13.42 -65.45
C VAL A 502 -29.34 13.23 -66.46
N THR A 503 -30.17 14.25 -66.66
CA THR A 503 -31.20 14.24 -67.71
C THR A 503 -30.49 14.57 -69.02
N PRO A 504 -30.35 13.65 -69.99
CA PRO A 504 -29.68 13.99 -71.24
C PRO A 504 -30.56 14.92 -72.06
N THR A 505 -30.13 16.18 -72.20
CA THR A 505 -30.72 17.10 -73.20
C THR A 505 -30.16 16.71 -74.56
N ALA A 506 -30.95 15.99 -75.36
CA ALA A 506 -30.58 15.62 -76.72
C ALA A 506 -30.67 16.85 -77.63
N THR A 507 -29.52 17.44 -77.97
CA THR A 507 -29.41 18.36 -79.11
C THR A 507 -28.20 17.98 -79.96
N GLY A 508 -28.49 17.37 -81.12
CA GLY A 508 -27.71 17.52 -82.35
C GLY A 508 -26.26 17.02 -82.38
N ARG A 509 -26.09 15.81 -82.95
CA ARG A 509 -24.94 15.35 -83.77
C ARG A 509 -23.54 15.87 -83.37
N GLN A 510 -22.87 15.13 -82.49
CA GLN A 510 -21.41 15.04 -82.49
C GLN A 510 -20.98 13.63 -82.06
N LEU A 511 -20.14 12.99 -82.88
CA LEU A 511 -19.59 11.65 -82.60
C LEU A 511 -18.68 11.75 -81.37
N ALA A 512 -18.99 10.99 -80.30
CA ALA A 512 -18.15 10.93 -79.11
C ALA A 512 -17.25 9.69 -79.16
N TYR A 513 -15.96 10.02 -79.28
CA TYR A 513 -14.74 9.27 -79.03
C TYR A 513 -14.82 8.26 -77.86
N THR A 514 -14.50 6.99 -78.12
CA THR A 514 -14.19 6.00 -77.09
C THR A 514 -12.71 6.14 -76.71
N GLY A 515 -12.44 6.91 -75.66
CA GLY A 515 -11.11 7.08 -75.05
C GLY A 515 -11.03 6.33 -73.73
N THR A 516 -10.04 5.46 -73.65
CA THR A 516 -9.63 4.58 -72.55
C THR A 516 -9.07 5.30 -71.32
N ASP A 517 -9.15 4.61 -70.18
CA ASP A 517 -8.36 4.68 -68.94
C ASP A 517 -7.40 5.86 -68.69
N ALA A 518 -7.50 6.45 -67.50
CA ALA A 518 -6.41 7.23 -66.90
C ALA A 518 -6.20 6.81 -65.44
N THR A 519 -5.18 5.99 -65.26
CA THR A 519 -4.42 5.75 -64.02
C THR A 519 -3.84 7.04 -63.43
N GLY A 520 -4.02 7.20 -62.12
CA GLY A 520 -3.01 7.55 -61.11
C GLY A 520 -2.10 8.78 -61.30
N ALA A 521 -2.09 9.64 -60.28
CA ALA A 521 -0.88 10.34 -59.82
C ALA A 521 -0.97 10.64 -58.31
N LEU A 522 -0.04 10.05 -57.55
CA LEU A 522 0.36 10.46 -56.20
C LEU A 522 0.98 11.87 -56.24
N PRO A 523 0.99 12.60 -55.12
CA PRO A 523 2.31 12.95 -54.59
C PRO A 523 2.42 12.87 -53.06
N TRP A 524 3.60 12.39 -52.64
CA TRP A 524 4.18 12.54 -51.32
C TRP A 524 4.56 14.00 -51.02
N ALA A 525 4.68 14.31 -49.72
CA ALA A 525 5.67 15.19 -49.07
C ALA A 525 5.15 16.41 -48.28
N ALA A 526 5.94 16.71 -47.24
CA ALA A 526 5.94 17.83 -46.29
C ALA A 526 5.07 17.64 -45.03
N GLY A 527 5.57 17.78 -43.80
CA GLY A 527 6.90 18.22 -43.36
C GLY A 527 6.95 18.31 -41.83
N LEU A 528 8.16 18.04 -41.30
CA LEU A 528 8.64 18.13 -39.92
C LEU A 528 8.33 19.48 -39.21
N VAL A 529 8.30 19.47 -37.86
CA VAL A 529 9.10 20.33 -36.93
C VAL A 529 8.37 20.61 -35.59
N LEU A 530 8.93 20.00 -34.54
CA LEU A 530 9.31 20.52 -33.20
C LEU A 530 8.46 21.58 -32.45
N ALA A 531 8.19 21.19 -31.19
CA ALA A 531 8.45 21.92 -29.94
C ALA A 531 7.63 23.19 -29.59
N GLY A 532 7.01 23.14 -28.40
CA GLY A 532 7.14 24.24 -27.44
C GLY A 532 5.87 24.70 -26.71
N VAL A 533 5.84 24.34 -25.41
CA VAL A 533 5.55 25.21 -24.26
C VAL A 533 4.11 25.71 -24.03
N GLY A 534 3.58 25.26 -22.88
CA GLY A 534 2.83 26.08 -21.91
C GLY A 534 1.32 26.19 -22.16
N LEU A 535 0.44 26.29 -21.17
CA LEU A 535 0.47 26.24 -19.70
C LEU A 535 -1.00 26.57 -19.30
N ILE A 536 -1.47 26.11 -18.13
CA ILE A 536 -2.58 26.67 -17.32
C ILE A 536 -3.99 26.10 -17.59
N GLY A 537 -4.61 25.55 -16.53
CA GLY A 537 -6.00 25.93 -16.22
C GLY A 537 -6.89 24.97 -15.43
N ALA A 538 -6.53 24.64 -14.19
CA ALA A 538 -7.41 24.56 -13.01
C ALA A 538 -8.83 23.92 -13.11
N ARG A 539 -8.98 22.78 -12.39
CA ARG A 539 -9.71 22.67 -11.10
C ARG A 539 -11.19 23.08 -11.06
N ALA A 540 -12.08 22.07 -11.13
CA ALA A 540 -13.41 22.04 -10.50
C ALA A 540 -13.89 20.57 -10.54
N TRP A 541 -14.22 19.84 -9.47
CA TRP A 541 -15.22 20.20 -8.46
C TRP A 541 -15.47 19.03 -7.48
N ARG A 542 -14.65 18.87 -6.42
CA ARG A 542 -15.13 18.23 -5.17
C ARG A 542 -15.57 19.32 -4.19
N ARG A 543 -16.70 19.96 -4.51
CA ARG A 543 -17.55 20.61 -3.51
C ARG A 543 -19.00 20.51 -3.97
N ARG A 544 -19.66 19.39 -3.66
CA ARG A 544 -21.10 19.35 -3.37
C ARG A 544 -21.55 17.97 -2.86
N SER A 545 -21.17 17.66 -1.62
CA SER A 545 -21.94 16.74 -0.75
C SER A 545 -21.58 16.96 0.73
N ALA A 546 -21.45 18.24 1.12
CA ALA A 546 -21.69 18.71 2.48
C ALA A 546 -22.62 19.92 2.38
N GLN A 547 -23.87 19.65 1.99
CA GLN A 547 -25.07 20.46 2.22
C GLN A 547 -26.26 19.76 1.55
N ARG A 548 -26.71 18.67 2.18
CA ARG A 548 -28.11 18.52 2.57
C ARG A 548 -28.22 17.52 3.70
#